data_AF-A0A2T7TZL3-F1
#
_entry.id   AF-A0A2T7TZL3-F1
#
_cell.length_a   1.000
_cell.length_b   1.000
_cell.length_c   1.000
_cell.angle_alpha   90.00
_cell.angle_beta   90.00
_cell.angle_gamma   90.00
#
_symmetry.space_group_name_H-M   'P 1'
#
loop_
_entity.id
_entity.type
_entity.pdbx_description
1 polymer ?
#
loop_
_entity_poly.entity_id
_entity_poly.type
_entity_poly.pdbx_seq_one_letter_code
_entity_poly.pdbx_strand_id
1 'polypeptide(L)'
;MKAVRLTPNLSVAPRLTEQDLEKAAAAGFKTIINNRPDGEAPDQPRSDELAAAAERLGVAYRHIPVVPGQLSNDQVQAFRTAVTEAEKPALAFCRTGTRSITLWALAASDRLSPNEILRTASEAGYNLEALRPQLEAAASSGSATADDRGAR
;
A
#
# COMPACT_ATOMS: atom_id res chain seq x y z
N MET A 1 12.76 -6.70 -10.47
CA MET A 1 11.53 -6.14 -9.90
C MET A 1 10.30 -6.66 -10.65
N LYS A 2 9.29 -7.17 -9.93
CA LYS A 2 7.98 -7.56 -10.49
C LYS A 2 6.88 -6.70 -9.84
N ALA A 3 6.66 -5.50 -10.36
CA ALA A 3 5.58 -4.64 -9.89
C ALA A 3 4.28 -4.91 -10.67
N VAL A 4 3.15 -4.88 -9.96
CA VAL A 4 1.81 -5.01 -10.52
C VAL A 4 1.04 -3.74 -10.22
N ARG A 5 0.44 -3.13 -11.24
CA ARG A 5 -0.30 -1.88 -11.11
C ARG A 5 -1.68 -2.15 -10.51
N LEU A 6 -2.05 -1.46 -9.43
CA LEU A 6 -3.38 -1.50 -8.83
C LEU A 6 -4.27 -0.38 -9.36
N THR A 7 -3.69 0.80 -9.51
CA THR A 7 -4.35 2.01 -10.04
C THR A 7 -3.34 2.78 -10.90
N PRO A 8 -3.73 3.80 -11.67
CA PRO A 8 -2.76 4.63 -12.40
C PRO A 8 -1.63 5.20 -11.52
N ASN A 9 -1.89 5.40 -10.22
CA ASN A 9 -0.99 6.10 -9.29
C ASN A 9 -0.37 5.19 -8.21
N LEU A 10 -0.66 3.89 -8.21
CA LEU A 10 -0.14 2.95 -7.22
C LEU A 10 0.08 1.57 -7.82
N SER A 11 1.28 1.05 -7.62
CA SER A 11 1.65 -0.35 -7.88
C SER A 11 2.08 -1.04 -6.59
N VAL A 12 2.01 -2.37 -6.58
CA VAL A 12 2.55 -3.22 -5.51
C VAL A 12 3.60 -4.18 -6.03
N ALA A 13 4.57 -4.55 -5.19
CA ALA A 13 5.60 -5.52 -5.52
C ALA A 13 5.91 -6.46 -4.33
N PRO A 14 6.49 -7.65 -4.60
CA PRO A 14 7.19 -8.42 -3.58
C PRO A 14 8.50 -7.70 -3.18
N ARG A 15 9.30 -8.34 -2.32
CA ARG A 15 10.57 -7.82 -1.79
C ARG A 15 11.40 -7.08 -2.86
N LEU A 16 11.97 -5.95 -2.45
CA LEU A 16 12.87 -5.16 -3.28
C LEU A 16 14.28 -5.19 -2.69
N THR A 17 15.26 -5.12 -3.57
CA THR A 17 16.67 -4.83 -3.26
C THR A 17 17.01 -3.39 -3.66
N GLU A 18 18.22 -2.92 -3.34
CA GLU A 18 18.72 -1.62 -3.85
C GLU A 18 18.68 -1.55 -5.39
N GLN A 19 19.08 -2.62 -6.08
CA GLN A 19 19.01 -2.70 -7.54
C GLN A 19 17.56 -2.61 -8.07
N ASP A 20 16.58 -3.09 -7.31
CA ASP A 20 15.18 -2.93 -7.69
C ASP A 20 14.70 -1.48 -7.50
N LEU A 21 15.29 -0.71 -6.58
CA LEU A 21 15.01 0.73 -6.46
C LEU A 21 15.52 1.51 -7.68
N GLU A 22 16.70 1.18 -8.20
CA GLU A 22 17.22 1.74 -9.46
C GLU A 22 16.25 1.47 -10.61
N LYS A 23 15.77 0.23 -10.73
CA LYS A 23 14.77 -0.16 -11.72
C LYS A 23 13.45 0.59 -11.52
N ALA A 24 13.06 0.87 -10.27
CA ALA A 24 11.85 1.60 -9.96
C ALA A 24 11.97 3.08 -10.36
N ALA A 25 13.10 3.72 -10.05
CA ALA A 25 13.40 5.08 -10.45
C ALA A 25 13.41 5.21 -11.98
N ALA A 26 14.07 4.29 -12.68
CA ALA A 26 14.11 4.25 -14.14
C ALA A 26 12.73 4.02 -14.78
N ALA A 27 11.85 3.27 -14.10
CA ALA A 27 10.46 3.10 -14.51
C ALA A 27 9.55 4.31 -14.18
N GLY A 28 10.11 5.36 -13.57
CA GLY A 28 9.42 6.62 -13.27
C GLY A 28 8.69 6.66 -11.93
N PHE A 29 8.85 5.66 -11.06
CA PHE A 29 8.29 5.73 -9.70
C PHE A 29 8.94 6.86 -8.91
N LYS A 30 8.11 7.65 -8.23
CA LYS A 30 8.53 8.83 -7.47
C LYS A 30 8.52 8.60 -5.96
N THR A 31 7.75 7.62 -5.50
CA THR A 31 7.70 7.25 -4.08
C THR A 31 7.72 5.73 -3.89
N ILE A 32 8.50 5.25 -2.93
CA ILE A 32 8.53 3.87 -2.43
C ILE A 32 7.92 3.81 -1.04
N ILE A 33 6.99 2.87 -0.84
CA ILE A 33 6.35 2.60 0.46
C ILE A 33 6.75 1.19 0.90
N ASN A 34 7.59 1.10 1.93
CA ASN A 34 8.02 -0.18 2.50
C ASN A 34 7.07 -0.60 3.63
N ASN A 35 6.36 -1.71 3.44
CA ASN A 35 5.49 -2.33 4.45
C ASN A 35 6.10 -3.56 5.11
N ARG A 36 7.40 -3.79 4.91
CA ARG A 36 8.18 -4.86 5.52
C ARG A 36 8.91 -4.35 6.78
N PRO A 37 8.66 -4.92 7.97
CA PRO A 37 9.54 -4.73 9.12
C PRO A 37 10.95 -5.24 8.80
N ASP A 38 11.97 -4.65 9.42
CA ASP A 38 13.35 -5.15 9.35
C ASP A 38 13.47 -6.51 10.04
N GLY A 39 14.43 -7.32 9.60
CA GLY A 39 14.77 -8.59 10.25
C GLY A 39 13.84 -9.77 9.96
N GLU A 40 12.99 -9.73 8.93
CA GLU A 40 12.18 -10.91 8.56
C GLU A 40 13.00 -12.01 7.85
N ALA A 41 14.18 -11.70 7.31
CA ALA A 41 15.07 -12.68 6.67
C ALA A 41 16.55 -12.23 6.77
N PRO A 42 17.52 -13.17 6.79
CA PRO A 42 18.95 -12.82 6.86
C PRO A 42 19.46 -12.02 5.66
N ASP A 43 18.84 -12.21 4.48
CA ASP A 43 19.17 -11.56 3.22
C ASP A 43 18.34 -10.29 2.97
N GLN A 44 17.57 -9.84 3.97
CA GLN A 44 16.76 -8.64 3.86
C GLN A 44 17.64 -7.39 4.02
N PRO A 45 17.69 -6.49 3.03
CA PRO A 45 18.24 -5.16 3.22
C PRO A 45 17.44 -4.41 4.29
N ARG A 46 18.13 -3.67 5.14
CA ARG A 46 17.46 -2.88 6.17
C ARG A 46 16.73 -1.69 5.55
N SER A 47 15.70 -1.22 6.23
CA SER A 47 14.88 -0.12 5.71
C SER A 47 15.67 1.19 5.61
N ASP A 48 16.66 1.42 6.46
CA ASP A 48 17.55 2.60 6.42
C ASP A 48 18.50 2.54 5.21
N GLU A 49 19.05 1.37 4.89
CA GLU A 49 19.84 1.13 3.67
C GLU A 49 19.02 1.42 2.40
N LEU A 50 17.80 0.89 2.33
CA LEU A 50 16.88 1.15 1.21
C LEU A 50 16.45 2.61 1.13
N ALA A 51 16.26 3.29 2.27
CA ALA A 51 15.92 4.71 2.30
C ALA A 51 17.08 5.56 1.73
N ALA A 52 18.31 5.29 2.16
CA ALA A 52 19.50 5.97 1.64
C ALA A 52 19.69 5.73 0.14
N ALA A 53 19.40 4.51 -0.34
CA ALA A 53 19.42 4.20 -1.78
C ALA A 53 18.34 4.95 -2.55
N ALA A 54 17.11 5.01 -2.04
CA ALA A 54 16.03 5.77 -2.66
C ALA A 54 16.36 7.28 -2.74
N GLU A 55 16.96 7.84 -1.69
CA GLU A 55 17.39 9.24 -1.65
C GLU A 55 18.42 9.56 -2.73
N ARG A 56 19.45 8.70 -2.90
CA ARG A 56 20.45 8.85 -3.98
C ARG A 56 19.83 8.84 -5.38
N LEU A 57 18.68 8.19 -5.53
CA LEU A 57 17.93 8.08 -6.79
C LEU A 57 16.90 9.20 -6.98
N GLY A 58 16.74 10.11 -6.01
CA GLY A 58 15.71 11.14 -6.04
C GLY A 58 14.29 10.58 -5.91
N VAL A 59 14.13 9.45 -5.22
CA VAL A 59 12.85 8.79 -4.98
C VAL A 59 12.48 8.92 -3.51
N ALA A 60 11.28 9.43 -3.22
CA ALA A 60 10.81 9.54 -1.85
C ALA A 60 10.64 8.15 -1.22
N TYR A 61 10.96 8.03 0.07
CA TYR A 61 10.83 6.77 0.81
C TYR A 61 9.93 6.94 2.04
N ARG A 62 9.06 5.96 2.27
CA ARG A 62 8.17 5.88 3.44
C ARG A 62 8.22 4.47 4.03
N HIS A 63 8.51 4.34 5.32
CA HIS A 63 8.50 3.06 6.03
C HIS A 63 7.28 2.98 6.94
N ILE A 64 6.39 2.02 6.65
CA ILE A 64 5.16 1.76 7.40
C ILE A 64 5.13 0.25 7.69
N PRO A 65 5.96 -0.24 8.64
CA PRO A 65 6.14 -1.66 8.85
C PRO A 65 4.87 -2.31 9.39
N VAL A 66 4.45 -3.41 8.76
CA VAL A 66 3.34 -4.24 9.23
C VAL A 66 3.86 -5.62 9.60
N VAL A 67 3.79 -5.94 10.89
CA VAL A 67 4.11 -7.27 11.41
C VAL A 67 2.99 -8.24 10.97
N PRO A 68 3.32 -9.44 10.48
CA PRO A 68 2.32 -10.43 10.09
C PRO A 68 1.29 -10.67 11.20
N GLY A 69 0.00 -10.60 10.85
CA GLY A 69 -1.10 -10.79 11.79
C GLY A 69 -1.40 -9.60 12.72
N GLN A 70 -0.63 -8.51 12.65
CA GLN A 70 -0.78 -7.33 13.52
C GLN A 70 -1.07 -6.06 12.73
N LEU A 71 -1.87 -6.17 11.66
CA LEU A 71 -2.31 -4.99 10.92
C LEU A 71 -3.25 -4.14 11.79
N SER A 72 -2.97 -2.84 11.91
CA SER A 72 -3.75 -1.90 12.70
C SER A 72 -4.41 -0.81 11.86
N ASN A 73 -5.44 -0.16 12.42
CA ASN A 73 -6.07 1.02 11.81
C ASN A 73 -5.07 2.16 11.62
N ASP A 74 -4.13 2.35 12.54
CA ASP A 74 -3.08 3.37 12.42
C ASP A 74 -2.20 3.14 11.19
N GLN A 75 -1.85 1.89 10.90
CA GLN A 75 -1.08 1.55 9.69
C GLN A 75 -1.92 1.76 8.41
N VAL A 76 -3.23 1.49 8.46
CA VAL A 76 -4.15 1.80 7.34
C VAL A 76 -4.19 3.31 7.09
N GLN A 77 -4.29 4.13 8.14
CA GLN A 77 -4.31 5.60 8.02
C GLN A 77 -2.95 6.15 7.59
N ALA A 78 -1.85 5.62 8.12
CA ALA A 78 -0.50 5.98 7.68
C ALA A 78 -0.28 5.63 6.21
N PHE A 79 -0.72 4.45 5.77
CA PHE A 79 -0.61 4.03 4.36
C PHE A 79 -1.48 4.90 3.45
N ARG A 80 -2.71 5.18 3.86
CA ARG A 80 -3.61 6.10 3.15
C ARG A 80 -2.95 7.47 2.97
N THR A 81 -2.44 8.05 4.05
CA THR A 81 -1.75 9.35 4.04
C THR A 81 -0.54 9.32 3.11
N ALA A 82 0.32 8.31 3.26
CA ALA A 82 1.49 8.14 2.41
C ALA A 82 1.12 7.98 0.93
N VAL A 83 0.03 7.29 0.60
CA VAL A 83 -0.44 7.20 -0.79
C VAL A 83 -1.06 8.52 -1.24
N THR A 84 -1.85 9.22 -0.44
CA THR A 84 -2.50 10.47 -0.86
C THR A 84 -1.49 11.59 -1.10
N GLU A 85 -0.48 11.71 -0.23
CA GLU A 85 0.51 12.80 -0.28
C GLU A 85 1.74 12.48 -1.14
N ALA A 86 1.95 11.21 -1.51
CA ALA A 86 3.10 10.80 -2.31
C ALA A 86 3.12 11.44 -3.70
N GLU A 87 4.32 11.82 -4.14
CA GLU A 87 4.61 12.00 -5.55
C GLU A 87 4.33 10.70 -6.32
N LYS A 88 3.71 10.85 -7.50
CA LYS A 88 3.17 9.73 -8.27
C LYS A 88 4.01 9.43 -9.52
N PRO A 89 4.04 8.17 -9.97
CA PRO A 89 3.42 6.98 -9.38
C PRO A 89 4.17 6.47 -8.13
N ALA A 90 3.44 5.88 -7.19
CA ALA A 90 4.00 5.24 -6.00
C ALA A 90 4.10 3.71 -6.17
N LEU A 91 5.10 3.10 -5.54
CA LEU A 91 5.29 1.66 -5.46
C LEU A 91 5.35 1.21 -4.00
N ALA A 92 4.39 0.38 -3.59
CA ALA A 92 4.40 -0.23 -2.26
C ALA A 92 4.94 -1.66 -2.31
N PHE A 93 5.70 -2.09 -1.30
CA PHE A 93 6.19 -3.47 -1.26
C PHE A 93 6.24 -4.03 0.16
N CYS A 94 6.27 -5.36 0.26
CA CYS A 94 6.64 -6.06 1.49
C CYS A 94 7.42 -7.33 1.14
N ARG A 95 7.26 -8.45 1.87
CA ARG A 95 7.87 -9.74 1.44
C ARG A 95 7.24 -10.30 0.16
N THR A 96 5.90 -10.38 0.11
CA THR A 96 5.14 -11.01 -1.00
C THR A 96 4.22 -10.04 -1.74
N GLY A 97 4.11 -8.80 -1.28
CA GLY A 97 3.13 -7.80 -1.75
C GLY A 97 1.80 -7.84 -0.99
N THR A 98 1.49 -8.94 -0.27
CA THR A 98 0.19 -9.13 0.42
C THR A 98 -0.13 -8.02 1.43
N ARG A 99 0.81 -7.58 2.28
CA ARG A 99 0.56 -6.50 3.24
C ARG A 99 0.22 -5.19 2.56
N SER A 100 0.94 -4.85 1.50
CA SER A 100 0.74 -3.61 0.76
C SER A 100 -0.63 -3.58 0.08
N ILE A 101 -1.06 -4.70 -0.51
CA ILE A 101 -2.39 -4.76 -1.12
C ILE A 101 -3.53 -4.83 -0.09
N THR A 102 -3.32 -5.49 1.05
CA THR A 102 -4.28 -5.46 2.16
C THR A 102 -4.44 -4.05 2.73
N LEU A 103 -3.33 -3.32 2.95
CA LEU A 103 -3.38 -1.92 3.37
C LEU A 103 -4.10 -1.05 2.35
N TRP A 104 -3.82 -1.22 1.06
CA TRP A 104 -4.54 -0.52 0.00
C TRP A 104 -6.04 -0.82 0.02
N ALA A 105 -6.43 -2.10 0.15
CA ALA A 105 -7.84 -2.51 0.16
C ALA A 105 -8.60 -1.84 1.30
N LEU A 106 -8.05 -1.88 2.53
CA LEU A 106 -8.65 -1.23 3.68
C LEU A 106 -8.64 0.30 3.55
N ALA A 107 -7.56 0.89 3.05
CA ALA A 107 -7.45 2.33 2.81
C ALA A 107 -8.33 2.83 1.65
N ALA A 108 -8.83 1.96 0.78
CA ALA A 108 -9.72 2.33 -0.32
C ALA A 108 -11.20 2.09 0.00
N SER A 109 -11.52 1.45 1.14
CA SER A 109 -12.88 1.05 1.51
C SER A 109 -13.86 2.20 1.80
N ASP A 110 -13.37 3.42 1.93
CA ASP A 110 -14.20 4.63 2.06
C ASP A 110 -14.65 5.20 0.70
N ARG A 111 -14.00 4.80 -0.39
CA ARG A 111 -14.18 5.39 -1.73
C ARG A 111 -14.49 4.38 -2.82
N LEU A 112 -14.18 3.11 -2.61
CA LEU A 112 -14.45 2.01 -3.54
C LEU A 112 -15.36 0.99 -2.86
N SER A 113 -16.25 0.38 -3.64
CA SER A 113 -17.07 -0.72 -3.13
C SER A 113 -16.21 -1.96 -2.80
N PRO A 114 -16.67 -2.83 -1.87
CA PRO A 114 -15.99 -4.10 -1.59
C PRO A 114 -15.72 -4.93 -2.85
N ASN A 115 -16.67 -4.95 -3.80
CA ASN A 115 -16.51 -5.71 -5.04
C ASN A 115 -15.44 -5.13 -5.97
N GLU A 116 -15.33 -3.80 -6.08
CA GLU A 116 -14.26 -3.16 -6.84
C GLU A 116 -12.88 -3.45 -6.23
N ILE A 117 -12.77 -3.35 -4.90
CA ILE A 117 -11.52 -3.63 -4.18
C ILE A 117 -11.05 -5.06 -4.42
N LEU A 118 -11.95 -6.02 -4.22
CA LEU A 118 -11.65 -7.45 -4.37
C LEU A 118 -11.31 -7.81 -5.82
N ARG A 119 -12.02 -7.23 -6.79
CA ARG A 119 -11.73 -7.41 -8.22
C ARG A 119 -10.35 -6.88 -8.57
N THR A 120 -10.02 -5.63 -8.21
CA THR A 120 -8.70 -5.05 -8.49
C THR A 120 -7.57 -5.84 -7.81
N ALA A 121 -7.79 -6.34 -6.59
CA ALA A 121 -6.81 -7.20 -5.94
C ALA A 121 -6.60 -8.53 -6.68
N SER A 122 -7.69 -9.15 -7.12
CA SER A 122 -7.67 -10.41 -7.89
C SER A 122 -6.97 -10.22 -9.25
N GLU A 123 -7.29 -9.15 -9.98
CA GLU A 123 -6.62 -8.77 -11.24
C GLU A 123 -5.11 -8.54 -11.04
N ALA A 124 -4.72 -8.05 -9.85
CA ALA A 124 -3.32 -7.90 -9.47
C ALA A 124 -2.64 -9.19 -8.98
N GLY A 125 -3.37 -10.32 -8.94
CA GLY A 125 -2.87 -11.63 -8.55
C GLY A 125 -2.94 -11.93 -7.05
N TYR A 126 -3.77 -11.21 -6.28
CA TYR A 126 -3.93 -11.43 -4.84
C TYR A 126 -5.38 -11.78 -4.50
N ASN A 127 -5.57 -12.88 -3.77
CA ASN A 127 -6.88 -13.23 -3.23
C ASN A 127 -7.07 -12.56 -1.86
N LEU A 128 -8.01 -11.60 -1.80
CA LEU A 128 -8.38 -10.88 -0.58
C LEU A 128 -9.81 -11.19 -0.12
N GLU A 129 -10.43 -12.27 -0.61
CA GLU A 129 -11.84 -12.58 -0.32
C GLU A 129 -12.13 -12.70 1.18
N ALA A 130 -11.16 -13.15 1.98
CA ALA A 130 -11.25 -13.21 3.43
C ALA A 130 -11.48 -11.83 4.10
N LEU A 131 -11.19 -10.72 3.42
CA LEU A 131 -11.45 -9.36 3.91
C LEU A 131 -12.87 -8.86 3.64
N ARG A 132 -13.69 -9.57 2.85
CA ARG A 132 -15.03 -9.11 2.45
C ARG A 132 -15.88 -8.61 3.64
N PRO A 133 -16.03 -9.35 4.75
CA PRO A 133 -16.86 -8.88 5.86
C PRO A 133 -16.38 -7.54 6.44
N GLN A 134 -15.07 -7.34 6.48
CA GLN A 134 -14.45 -6.12 7.00
C GLN A 134 -14.64 -4.93 6.03
N LEU A 135 -14.55 -5.18 4.72
CA LEU A 135 -14.81 -4.18 3.69
C LEU A 135 -16.29 -3.77 3.65
N GLU A 136 -17.21 -4.72 3.83
CA GLU A 136 -18.66 -4.44 3.90
C GLU A 136 -19.02 -3.65 5.17
N ALA A 137 -18.42 -3.97 6.31
CA ALA A 137 -18.59 -3.20 7.54
C ALA A 137 -18.05 -1.76 7.41
N ALA A 138 -16.92 -1.58 6.72
CA ALA A 138 -16.36 -0.25 6.43
C ALA A 138 -17.28 0.57 5.50
N ALA A 139 -17.82 -0.05 4.44
CA ALA A 139 -18.77 0.60 3.54
C ALA A 139 -20.08 1.02 4.24
N SER A 140 -20.58 0.18 5.16
CA SER A 140 -21.81 0.45 5.91
C SER A 140 -21.66 1.56 6.96
N SER A 141 -20.44 1.80 7.45
CA SER A 141 -20.15 2.87 8.41
C SER A 141 -19.85 4.22 7.73
N GLY A 142 -19.45 4.22 6.45
CA GLY A 142 -19.26 5.44 5.65
C GLY A 142 -20.56 6.13 5.19
N SER A 143 -21.70 5.43 5.20
CA SER A 143 -22.99 6.01 4.77
C SER A 143 -23.71 6.84 5.84
N ALA A 144 -23.28 6.80 7.10
CA ALA A 144 -23.96 7.46 8.22
C ALA A 144 -23.56 8.93 8.46
N THR A 145 -22.71 9.53 7.62
CA THR A 145 -22.22 10.93 7.81
C THR A 145 -22.57 11.91 6.69
N ALA A 146 -23.44 11.51 5.75
CA ALA A 146 -23.86 12.36 4.63
C ALA A 146 -25.23 13.04 4.81
N ASP A 147 -25.90 12.89 5.97
CA ASP A 147 -27.26 13.43 6.18
C ASP A 147 -27.41 14.11 7.55
N ASP A 148 -26.62 15.16 7.79
CA ASP A 148 -26.96 16.21 8.77
C ASP A 148 -26.27 17.53 8.41
N ARG A 149 -26.66 18.13 7.29
CA ARG A 149 -26.47 19.57 7.05
C ARG A 149 -27.59 20.08 6.15
N GLY A 150 -28.67 20.56 6.77
CA GLY A 150 -29.61 21.41 6.04
C GLY A 150 -30.98 21.67 6.64
N ALA A 151 -31.11 21.78 7.97
CA ALA A 151 -32.24 22.53 8.53
C ALA A 151 -31.98 24.03 8.37
N ARG A 152 -32.69 24.70 7.47
CA ARG A 152 -33.24 26.06 7.62
C ARG A 152 -34.45 26.24 6.72
#